data_AF-A0A076MKL1-F1
#
_entry.id   AF-A0A076MKL1-F1
#
_cell.length_a   1.000
_cell.length_b   1.000
_cell.length_c   1.000
_cell.angle_alpha   90.00
_cell.angle_beta   90.00
_cell.angle_gamma   90.00
#
_symmetry.space_group_name_H-M   'P 1'
#
loop_
_entity.id
_entity.type
_entity.pdbx_description
1 polymer ?
#
loop_
_entity_poly.entity_id
_entity_poly.type
_entity_poly.pdbx_seq_one_letter_code
_entity_poly.pdbx_strand_id
1 'polypeptide(L)'
;MAEQIGLPIAGQSGKAGSMNIVFRADLSRHVAHRPSVLYWVMRPGAHLGGIGMGLVRMVRPWDEWLLTWGYDIDQPPPEVDEATARDIVHDLVGDTTIDVEITSTSLWTVNHSYATEYSRGRVFCAGDAVHRHPPSNGLGSNTSIQDSYNLAWKLAMVLRGEAGPGLLDTYTAERAPVGRQIVDRANLSRDQFGPIFAALGIAGGGDDEGIVAGLAACRADDAEGVKRRQALHEAIELKNYEFNAHGVELNQRYSSGAVIPDDAPPEVWERDPELFHQPTTRPGAKLPHAWLVDEHGERLSTLDLVGRGEFTVVTGLAGGAWVSAAEELSLRAVRIGDAGVRDAYGDWRRVSDLDEAGCLLVRPDGHVAWRSVSDVPSGHVGVLRDVLNRVLHRKFPPS
;
A
#
# COMPACT_ATOMS: atom_id res chain seq x y z
N MET A 1 0.50 -23.02 5.78
CA MET A 1 0.16 -23.16 4.34
C MET A 1 1.35 -22.92 3.42
N ALA A 2 1.99 -21.74 3.42
CA ALA A 2 3.20 -21.49 2.61
C ALA A 2 4.33 -22.51 2.89
N GLU A 3 4.58 -22.81 4.15
CA GLU A 3 5.54 -23.86 4.58
C GLU A 3 5.13 -25.26 4.10
N GLN A 4 3.83 -25.57 4.09
CA GLN A 4 3.32 -26.90 3.71
C GLN A 4 3.54 -27.20 2.22
N ILE A 5 3.54 -26.18 1.36
CA ILE A 5 3.87 -26.33 -0.06
C ILE A 5 5.35 -26.05 -0.34
N GLY A 6 6.12 -25.67 0.67
CA GLY A 6 7.55 -25.39 0.58
C GLY A 6 7.87 -24.15 -0.26
N LEU A 7 7.13 -23.05 -0.07
CA LEU A 7 7.52 -21.76 -0.66
C LEU A 7 8.83 -21.28 -0.02
N PRO A 8 9.79 -20.79 -0.81
CA PRO A 8 11.00 -20.15 -0.29
C PRO A 8 10.66 -18.87 0.47
N ILE A 9 11.01 -18.82 1.76
CA ILE A 9 10.81 -17.66 2.64
C ILE A 9 12.18 -17.03 2.95
N ALA A 10 12.28 -15.72 2.73
CA ALA A 10 13.42 -14.91 3.11
C ALA A 10 13.11 -14.08 4.38
N GLY A 11 14.17 -13.56 5.02
CA GLY A 11 14.07 -12.73 6.22
C GLY A 11 14.10 -13.52 7.54
N GLN A 12 13.65 -12.88 8.62
CA GLN A 12 13.66 -13.39 9.99
C GLN A 12 12.29 -13.19 10.66
N SER A 13 11.77 -14.22 11.33
CA SER A 13 10.56 -14.15 12.16
C SER A 13 10.91 -13.86 13.63
N GLY A 14 9.97 -13.26 14.37
CA GLY A 14 10.07 -13.10 15.83
C GLY A 14 11.12 -12.09 16.30
N LYS A 15 11.16 -10.88 15.72
CA LYS A 15 12.12 -9.83 16.11
C LYS A 15 11.79 -9.15 17.44
N ALA A 16 10.50 -9.03 17.78
CA ALA A 16 10.04 -8.36 19.00
C ALA A 16 8.61 -8.79 19.35
N GLY A 17 8.24 -8.72 20.62
CA GLY A 17 6.88 -8.93 21.11
C GLY A 17 6.13 -7.60 21.25
N SER A 18 4.84 -7.62 21.01
CA SER A 18 3.96 -6.49 21.30
C SER A 18 2.58 -6.92 21.75
N MET A 19 1.96 -6.07 22.55
CA MET A 19 0.64 -6.26 23.11
C MET A 19 -0.29 -5.13 22.65
N ASN A 20 -1.52 -5.49 22.34
CA ASN A 20 -2.61 -4.55 22.15
C ASN A 20 -3.54 -4.59 23.36
N ILE A 21 -4.00 -3.42 23.78
CA ILE A 21 -5.11 -3.23 24.72
C ILE A 21 -6.18 -2.43 23.98
N VAL A 22 -7.36 -3.01 23.78
CA VAL A 22 -8.51 -2.30 23.23
C VAL A 22 -9.36 -1.81 24.39
N PHE A 23 -9.73 -0.54 24.37
CA PHE A 23 -10.47 0.09 25.46
C PHE A 23 -11.46 1.14 24.96
N ARG A 24 -12.43 1.46 25.81
CA ARG A 24 -13.37 2.58 25.62
C ARG A 24 -13.12 3.66 26.66
N ALA A 25 -13.05 4.90 26.19
CA ALA A 25 -12.94 6.11 27.01
C ALA A 25 -13.21 7.35 26.14
N ASP A 26 -13.90 8.36 26.68
CA ASP A 26 -14.03 9.65 26.02
C ASP A 26 -12.72 10.45 26.17
N LEU A 27 -11.93 10.48 25.09
CA LEU A 27 -10.70 11.28 25.03
C LEU A 27 -10.88 12.59 24.26
N SER A 28 -12.12 12.99 23.93
CA SER A 28 -12.42 14.15 23.08
C SER A 28 -11.71 15.43 23.53
N ARG A 29 -11.65 15.70 24.84
CA ARG A 29 -10.90 16.80 25.46
C ARG A 29 -9.44 16.88 24.99
N HIS A 30 -8.80 15.73 24.82
CA HIS A 30 -7.36 15.62 24.53
C HIS A 30 -7.04 15.61 23.04
N VAL A 31 -8.00 15.21 22.20
CA VAL A 31 -7.75 14.87 20.79
C VAL A 31 -8.61 15.60 19.76
N ALA A 32 -9.81 16.09 20.13
CA ALA A 32 -10.76 16.67 19.15
C ALA A 32 -10.20 17.92 18.44
N HIS A 33 -9.33 18.67 19.11
CA HIS A 33 -8.66 19.85 18.55
C HIS A 33 -7.44 19.53 17.68
N ARG A 34 -7.03 18.25 17.61
CA ARG A 34 -5.86 17.75 16.87
C ARG A 34 -6.13 16.33 16.34
N PRO A 35 -7.13 16.16 15.46
CA PRO A 35 -7.59 14.85 15.02
C PRO A 35 -6.46 14.06 14.34
N SER A 36 -6.23 12.82 14.78
CA SER A 36 -5.24 11.90 14.23
C SER A 36 -5.72 10.46 14.40
N VAL A 37 -5.25 9.59 13.50
CA VAL A 37 -5.44 8.14 13.64
C VAL A 37 -4.50 7.57 14.71
N LEU A 38 -3.30 8.15 14.85
CA LEU A 38 -2.23 7.68 15.72
C LEU A 38 -1.71 8.81 16.60
N TYR A 39 -1.62 8.56 17.90
CA TYR A 39 -0.96 9.43 18.88
C TYR A 39 0.22 8.67 19.47
N TRP A 40 1.43 9.06 19.07
CA TRP A 40 2.66 8.56 19.67
C TRP A 40 2.92 9.31 20.97
N VAL A 41 3.09 8.55 22.05
CA VAL A 41 3.24 9.09 23.40
C VAL A 41 4.60 8.71 23.95
N MET A 42 5.32 9.74 24.38
CA MET A 42 6.55 9.62 25.14
C MET A 42 6.33 10.34 26.47
N ARG A 43 6.22 9.57 27.55
CA ARG A 43 5.95 10.08 28.90
C ARG A 43 6.98 9.50 29.88
N PRO A 44 7.65 10.33 30.69
CA PRO A 44 8.38 9.86 31.86
C PRO A 44 7.44 9.09 32.80
N GLY A 45 7.85 7.90 33.23
CA GLY A 45 7.16 7.08 34.21
C GLY A 45 6.13 6.13 33.62
N ALA A 46 5.84 6.23 32.32
CA ALA A 46 5.02 5.23 31.64
C ALA A 46 5.84 3.95 31.44
N HIS A 47 5.19 2.79 31.52
CA HIS A 47 5.79 1.54 31.07
C HIS A 47 6.13 1.67 29.58
N LEU A 48 7.41 1.91 29.24
CA LEU A 48 7.89 2.02 27.87
C LEU A 48 8.50 0.68 27.45
N GLY A 49 7.82 -0.03 26.56
CA GLY A 49 8.29 -1.30 26.01
C GLY A 49 8.22 -1.27 24.49
N GLY A 50 9.04 -2.08 23.82
CA GLY A 50 9.16 -2.07 22.36
C GLY A 50 10.06 -0.95 21.84
N ILE A 51 9.53 -0.05 21.01
CA ILE A 51 10.33 1.04 20.40
C ILE A 51 10.69 2.16 21.39
N GLY A 52 10.20 2.15 22.63
CA GLY A 52 10.40 3.24 23.60
C GLY A 52 9.34 4.35 23.54
N MET A 53 8.24 4.16 22.82
CA MET A 53 7.06 5.03 22.81
C MET A 53 5.79 4.18 22.85
N GLY A 54 4.79 4.64 23.60
CA GLY A 54 3.44 4.10 23.53
C GLY A 54 2.71 4.64 22.30
N LEU A 55 1.75 3.86 21.79
CA LEU A 55 0.87 4.29 20.72
C LEU A 55 -0.57 4.22 21.20
N VAL A 56 -1.30 5.32 21.07
CA VAL A 56 -2.76 5.37 21.23
C VAL A 56 -3.39 5.59 19.86
N ARG A 57 -4.08 4.58 19.35
CA ARG A 57 -4.72 4.57 18.04
C ARG A 57 -6.23 4.75 18.19
N MET A 58 -6.79 5.67 17.42
CA MET A 58 -8.23 5.86 17.33
C MET A 58 -8.88 4.72 16.53
N VAL A 59 -9.92 4.10 17.09
CA VAL A 59 -10.78 3.13 16.42
C VAL A 59 -12.12 3.76 16.06
N ARG A 60 -12.74 4.49 17.01
CA ARG A 60 -13.94 5.32 16.76
C ARG A 60 -13.81 6.69 17.43
N PRO A 61 -13.94 7.80 16.69
CA PRO A 61 -13.86 9.14 17.27
C PRO A 61 -15.00 9.38 18.28
N TRP A 62 -14.76 9.76 19.53
CA TRP A 62 -13.49 9.80 20.28
C TRP A 62 -13.57 8.85 21.50
N ASP A 63 -14.19 7.69 21.30
CA ASP A 63 -14.69 6.79 22.35
C ASP A 63 -14.02 5.41 22.35
N GLU A 64 -13.57 4.90 21.20
CA GLU A 64 -12.99 3.55 21.08
C GLU A 64 -11.55 3.63 20.59
N TRP A 65 -10.66 2.92 21.28
CA TRP A 65 -9.22 3.09 21.15
C TRP A 65 -8.47 1.76 21.21
N LEU A 66 -7.30 1.73 20.59
CA LEU A 66 -6.34 0.64 20.69
C LEU A 66 -5.01 1.22 21.17
N LEU A 67 -4.47 0.66 22.23
CA LEU A 67 -3.16 0.97 22.77
C LEU A 67 -2.19 -0.14 22.39
N THR A 68 -1.02 0.22 21.88
CA THR A 68 0.06 -0.73 21.60
C THR A 68 1.27 -0.44 22.47
N TRP A 69 1.78 -1.50 23.11
CA TRP A 69 2.96 -1.50 23.96
C TRP A 69 3.84 -2.71 23.61
N GLY A 70 5.16 -2.57 23.64
CA GLY A 70 6.08 -3.68 23.34
C GLY A 70 6.51 -4.44 24.59
N TYR A 71 6.96 -5.68 24.44
CA TYR A 71 7.60 -6.45 25.51
C TYR A 71 8.81 -7.20 24.97
N ASP A 72 9.71 -7.59 25.87
CA ASP A 72 10.88 -8.40 25.51
C ASP A 72 10.43 -9.82 25.12
N ILE A 73 10.68 -10.21 23.87
CA ILE A 73 10.26 -11.52 23.35
C ILE A 73 11.06 -12.68 23.94
N ASP A 74 12.24 -12.40 24.51
CA ASP A 74 13.08 -13.40 25.18
C ASP A 74 12.61 -13.68 26.62
N GLN A 75 11.64 -12.89 27.13
CA GLN A 75 10.98 -13.12 28.41
C GLN A 75 9.63 -13.84 28.22
N PRO A 76 9.10 -14.48 29.27
CA PRO A 76 7.73 -15.00 29.23
C PRO A 76 6.75 -13.92 28.79
N PRO A 77 5.76 -14.27 27.93
CA PRO A 77 4.74 -13.32 27.51
C PRO A 77 4.05 -12.69 28.74
N PRO A 78 3.81 -11.36 28.74
CA PRO A 78 3.24 -10.70 29.90
C PRO A 78 1.80 -11.17 30.11
N GLU A 79 1.48 -11.59 31.34
CA GLU A 79 0.10 -11.76 31.78
C GLU A 79 -0.41 -10.42 32.29
N VAL A 80 -1.33 -9.80 31.56
CA VAL A 80 -1.90 -8.49 31.90
C VAL A 80 -3.36 -8.67 32.23
N ASP A 81 -3.68 -8.52 33.52
CA ASP A 81 -5.06 -8.47 33.99
C ASP A 81 -5.71 -7.11 33.69
N GLU A 82 -7.02 -7.01 33.94
CA GLU A 82 -7.78 -5.79 33.63
C GLU A 82 -7.30 -4.57 34.42
N ALA A 83 -6.88 -4.76 35.68
CA ALA A 83 -6.37 -3.69 36.52
C ALA A 83 -5.05 -3.12 35.96
N THR A 84 -4.11 -4.01 35.63
CA THR A 84 -2.83 -3.64 35.02
C THR A 84 -3.03 -2.99 33.65
N ALA A 85 -3.96 -3.52 32.83
CA ALA A 85 -4.28 -2.91 31.54
C ALA A 85 -4.84 -1.49 31.68
N ARG A 86 -5.72 -1.26 32.67
CA ARG A 86 -6.27 0.07 32.99
C ARG A 86 -5.19 1.03 33.46
N ASP A 87 -4.26 0.58 34.30
CA ASP A 87 -3.13 1.40 34.76
C ASP A 87 -2.24 1.82 33.59
N ILE A 88 -1.93 0.90 32.67
CA ILE A 88 -1.18 1.21 31.44
C ILE A 88 -1.91 2.26 30.58
N VAL A 89 -3.24 2.16 30.47
CA VAL A 89 -4.06 3.16 29.74
C VAL A 89 -3.96 4.53 30.41
N HIS A 90 -4.18 4.62 31.73
CA HIS A 90 -4.06 5.88 32.46
C HIS A 90 -2.66 6.50 32.36
N ASP A 91 -1.62 5.66 32.41
CA ASP A 91 -0.24 6.10 32.28
C ASP A 91 0.05 6.65 30.88
N LEU A 92 -0.38 5.99 29.82
CA LEU A 92 -0.15 6.48 28.46
C LEU A 92 -1.06 7.64 28.07
N VAL A 93 -2.28 7.72 28.60
CA VAL A 93 -3.16 8.87 28.36
C VAL A 93 -2.69 10.11 29.15
N GLY A 94 -2.12 9.92 30.35
CA GLY A 94 -1.75 11.05 31.21
C GLY A 94 -2.90 11.57 32.08
N ASP A 95 -3.98 10.81 32.21
CA ASP A 95 -5.19 11.23 32.92
C ASP A 95 -5.77 10.02 33.69
N THR A 96 -5.68 10.05 35.02
CA THR A 96 -6.25 9.01 35.90
C THR A 96 -7.72 9.25 36.23
N THR A 97 -8.32 10.33 35.72
CA THR A 97 -9.70 10.74 36.05
C THR A 97 -10.73 10.28 35.03
N ILE A 98 -10.30 9.79 33.86
CA ILE A 98 -11.17 9.26 32.83
C ILE A 98 -11.72 7.89 33.22
N ASP A 99 -12.94 7.57 32.79
CA ASP A 99 -13.46 6.21 32.91
C ASP A 99 -12.91 5.35 31.77
N VAL A 100 -12.42 4.15 32.10
CA VAL A 100 -11.75 3.24 31.17
C VAL A 100 -12.34 1.84 31.30
N GLU A 101 -12.98 1.40 30.22
CA GLU A 101 -13.46 0.03 30.03
C GLU A 101 -12.48 -0.73 29.13
N ILE A 102 -11.82 -1.77 29.65
CA ILE A 102 -10.96 -2.64 28.85
C ILE A 102 -11.85 -3.67 28.15
N THR A 103 -11.78 -3.72 26.82
CA THR A 103 -12.60 -4.65 26.03
C THR A 103 -11.83 -5.89 25.60
N SER A 104 -10.52 -5.78 25.35
CA SER A 104 -9.67 -6.95 25.03
C SER A 104 -8.18 -6.66 25.17
N THR A 105 -7.40 -7.73 25.38
CA THR A 105 -5.94 -7.72 25.29
C THR A 105 -5.46 -8.83 24.34
N SER A 106 -4.39 -8.59 23.60
CA SER A 106 -3.84 -9.58 22.66
C SER A 106 -2.34 -9.41 22.46
N LEU A 107 -1.61 -10.50 22.33
CA LEU A 107 -0.19 -10.50 22.03
C LEU A 107 0.06 -10.81 20.55
N TRP A 108 1.09 -10.20 19.99
CA TRP A 108 1.54 -10.42 18.61
C TRP A 108 3.06 -10.24 18.50
N THR A 109 3.67 -10.84 17.48
CA THR A 109 5.11 -10.75 17.22
C THR A 109 5.40 -9.98 15.94
N VAL A 110 6.47 -9.17 16.00
CA VAL A 110 6.99 -8.45 14.84
C VAL A 110 7.82 -9.40 13.99
N ASN A 111 7.53 -9.46 12.70
CA ASN A 111 8.25 -10.30 11.74
C ASN A 111 8.90 -9.42 10.66
N HIS A 112 9.96 -9.91 10.03
CA HIS A 112 10.51 -9.37 8.79
C HIS A 112 10.65 -10.56 7.86
N SER A 113 9.56 -10.98 7.21
CA SER A 113 9.58 -12.20 6.41
C SER A 113 8.70 -12.07 5.17
N TYR A 114 9.19 -12.54 4.03
CA TYR A 114 8.44 -12.59 2.79
C TYR A 114 8.78 -13.84 1.99
N ALA A 115 7.81 -14.35 1.23
CA ALA A 115 8.02 -15.41 0.27
C ALA A 115 8.58 -14.85 -1.04
N THR A 116 9.57 -15.50 -1.65
CA THR A 116 10.09 -15.10 -2.97
C THR A 116 9.29 -15.70 -4.12
N GLU A 117 8.44 -16.69 -3.83
CA GLU A 117 7.45 -17.27 -4.74
C GLU A 117 6.10 -17.33 -4.03
N TYR A 118 5.00 -17.09 -4.75
CA TYR A 118 3.66 -17.02 -4.15
C TYR A 118 2.79 -18.24 -4.46
N SER A 119 3.29 -19.16 -5.31
CA SER A 119 2.53 -20.31 -5.76
C SER A 119 3.42 -21.48 -6.10
N ARG A 120 2.90 -22.69 -5.89
CA ARG A 120 3.54 -23.93 -6.35
C ARG A 120 2.48 -24.89 -6.88
N GLY A 121 2.61 -25.28 -8.13
CA GLY A 121 1.61 -26.08 -8.81
C GLY A 121 0.27 -25.36 -8.86
N ARG A 122 -0.75 -25.91 -8.18
CA ARG A 122 -2.12 -25.36 -8.15
C ARG A 122 -2.48 -24.67 -6.82
N VAL A 123 -1.50 -24.48 -5.95
CA VAL A 123 -1.71 -23.79 -4.66
C VAL A 123 -1.10 -22.40 -4.74
N PHE A 124 -1.91 -21.40 -4.41
CA PHE A 124 -1.56 -19.98 -4.40
C PHE A 124 -1.71 -19.45 -2.98
N CYS A 125 -0.75 -18.65 -2.52
CA CYS A 125 -0.78 -17.99 -1.21
C CYS A 125 -0.85 -16.46 -1.39
N ALA A 126 -1.53 -15.77 -0.48
CA ALA A 126 -1.76 -14.33 -0.50
C ALA A 126 -1.75 -13.78 0.93
N GLY A 127 -1.56 -12.47 1.09
CA GLY A 127 -1.59 -11.81 2.40
C GLY A 127 -0.48 -12.30 3.36
N ASP A 128 -0.79 -12.33 4.65
CA ASP A 128 0.13 -12.73 5.74
C ASP A 128 0.76 -14.13 5.58
N ALA A 129 0.25 -14.95 4.66
CA ALA A 129 0.89 -16.22 4.30
C ALA A 129 2.23 -16.02 3.57
N VAL A 130 2.44 -14.87 2.91
CA VAL A 130 3.57 -14.58 2.03
C VAL A 130 4.29 -13.26 2.31
N HIS A 131 3.75 -12.38 3.15
CA HIS A 131 4.44 -11.19 3.64
C HIS A 131 4.05 -10.93 5.10
N ARG A 132 5.04 -10.77 5.99
CA ARG A 132 4.85 -10.54 7.43
C ARG A 132 5.80 -9.45 7.89
N HIS A 133 5.23 -8.36 8.39
CA HIS A 133 5.95 -7.14 8.75
C HIS A 133 5.30 -6.45 9.96
N PRO A 134 5.97 -5.50 10.63
CA PRO A 134 5.32 -4.66 11.63
C PRO A 134 4.16 -3.84 11.03
N PRO A 135 3.24 -3.31 11.86
CA PRO A 135 2.09 -2.54 11.41
C PRO A 135 2.44 -1.14 10.88
N SER A 136 3.70 -0.71 10.98
CA SER A 136 4.20 0.52 10.36
C SER A 136 3.77 0.61 8.89
N ASN A 137 3.41 1.83 8.48
CA ASN A 137 2.79 2.17 7.19
C ASN A 137 1.36 1.62 6.95
N GLY A 138 0.86 0.62 7.69
CA GLY A 138 -0.47 0.06 7.45
C GLY A 138 -0.64 -0.70 6.12
N LEU A 139 0.45 -1.25 5.56
CA LEU A 139 0.47 -1.82 4.20
C LEU A 139 -0.10 -3.25 4.10
N GLY A 140 -0.19 -4.00 5.20
CA GLY A 140 -0.46 -5.45 5.18
C GLY A 140 -1.85 -5.81 4.64
N SER A 141 -2.91 -5.25 5.22
CA SER A 141 -4.29 -5.52 4.76
C SER A 141 -4.54 -5.02 3.34
N ASN A 142 -4.02 -3.83 3.00
CA ASN A 142 -4.13 -3.25 1.67
C ASN A 142 -3.50 -4.17 0.60
N THR A 143 -2.28 -4.63 0.86
CA THR A 143 -1.56 -5.55 -0.04
C THR A 143 -2.25 -6.91 -0.13
N SER A 144 -2.78 -7.43 0.97
CA SER A 144 -3.53 -8.70 0.98
C SER A 144 -4.76 -8.68 0.06
N ILE A 145 -5.49 -7.56 0.05
CA ILE A 145 -6.63 -7.35 -0.85
C ILE A 145 -6.13 -7.28 -2.31
N GLN A 146 -5.05 -6.54 -2.56
CA GLN A 146 -4.47 -6.41 -3.90
C GLN A 146 -3.92 -7.72 -4.45
N ASP A 147 -3.32 -8.56 -3.61
CA ASP A 147 -2.86 -9.91 -3.99
C ASP A 147 -4.04 -10.73 -4.52
N SER A 148 -5.13 -10.74 -3.76
CA SER A 148 -6.36 -11.46 -4.14
C SER A 148 -6.98 -10.89 -5.40
N TYR A 149 -7.00 -9.56 -5.55
CA TYR A 149 -7.54 -8.88 -6.73
C TYR A 149 -6.72 -9.16 -8.00
N ASN A 150 -5.40 -9.25 -7.88
CA ASN A 150 -4.50 -9.63 -8.97
C ASN A 150 -4.72 -11.09 -9.41
N LEU A 151 -4.95 -12.01 -8.47
CA LEU A 151 -5.08 -13.44 -8.76
C LEU A 151 -6.47 -13.85 -9.27
N ALA A 152 -7.55 -13.26 -8.73
CA ALA A 152 -8.91 -13.75 -8.94
C ALA A 152 -9.33 -13.80 -10.42
N TRP A 153 -9.05 -12.73 -11.19
CA TRP A 153 -9.42 -12.68 -12.60
C TRP A 153 -8.61 -13.67 -13.46
N LYS A 154 -7.33 -13.88 -13.10
CA LYS A 154 -6.44 -14.84 -13.78
C LYS A 154 -6.94 -16.26 -13.62
N LEU A 155 -7.29 -16.64 -12.39
CA LEU A 155 -7.92 -17.94 -12.09
C LEU A 155 -9.22 -18.11 -12.86
N ALA A 156 -10.09 -17.09 -12.85
CA ALA A 156 -11.39 -17.15 -13.52
C ALA A 156 -11.23 -17.39 -15.03
N MET A 157 -10.32 -16.67 -15.71
CA MET A 157 -10.07 -16.85 -17.15
C MET A 157 -9.46 -18.20 -17.49
N VAL A 158 -8.52 -18.71 -16.68
CA VAL A 158 -7.94 -20.05 -16.90
C VAL A 158 -9.00 -21.14 -16.70
N LEU A 159 -9.85 -21.02 -15.68
CA LEU A 159 -10.93 -21.98 -15.43
C LEU A 159 -11.99 -21.99 -16.54
N ARG A 160 -12.26 -20.83 -17.16
CA ARG A 160 -13.16 -20.72 -18.33
C ARG A 160 -12.51 -21.13 -19.66
N GLY A 161 -11.22 -21.48 -19.67
CA GLY A 161 -10.49 -21.81 -20.90
C GLY A 161 -10.17 -20.59 -21.78
N GLU A 162 -10.34 -19.38 -21.25
CA GLU A 162 -10.07 -18.11 -21.94
C GLU A 162 -8.59 -17.72 -21.88
N ALA A 163 -7.80 -18.34 -21.02
CA ALA A 163 -6.37 -18.10 -20.85
C ALA A 163 -5.60 -19.41 -20.67
N GLY A 164 -4.33 -19.42 -21.08
CA GLY A 164 -3.42 -20.52 -20.81
C GLY A 164 -2.92 -20.50 -19.36
N PRO A 165 -2.43 -21.66 -18.85
CA PRO A 165 -1.97 -21.77 -17.46
C PRO A 165 -0.79 -20.84 -17.12
N GLY A 166 0.02 -20.44 -18.11
CA GLY A 166 1.12 -19.49 -17.91
C GLY A 166 0.68 -18.12 -17.41
N LEU A 167 -0.59 -17.74 -17.59
CA LEU A 167 -1.14 -16.52 -16.98
C LEU A 167 -1.05 -16.57 -15.45
N LEU A 168 -1.15 -17.75 -14.83
CA LEU A 168 -1.08 -17.88 -13.37
C LEU A 168 0.34 -17.68 -12.83
N ASP A 169 1.37 -17.96 -13.62
CA ASP A 169 2.77 -17.74 -13.24
C ASP A 169 3.07 -16.24 -13.03
N THR A 170 2.30 -15.37 -13.72
CA THR A 170 2.41 -13.92 -13.57
C THR A 170 2.01 -13.41 -12.19
N TYR A 171 1.25 -14.18 -11.41
CA TYR A 171 0.90 -13.80 -10.03
C TYR A 171 2.15 -13.63 -9.16
N THR A 172 3.06 -14.62 -9.20
CA THR A 172 4.33 -14.54 -8.47
C THR A 172 5.20 -13.39 -9.00
N ALA A 173 5.34 -13.29 -10.33
CA ALA A 173 6.18 -12.26 -10.95
C ALA A 173 5.74 -10.83 -10.59
N GLU A 174 4.44 -10.61 -10.41
CA GLU A 174 3.87 -9.29 -10.12
C GLU A 174 3.79 -8.99 -8.62
N ARG A 175 3.43 -9.97 -7.79
CA ARG A 175 3.09 -9.73 -6.38
C ARG A 175 4.21 -10.03 -5.40
N ALA A 176 5.11 -10.97 -5.68
CA ALA A 176 6.24 -11.24 -4.80
C ALA A 176 7.19 -10.03 -4.62
N PRO A 177 7.51 -9.24 -5.67
CA PRO A 177 8.29 -8.01 -5.50
C PRO A 177 7.59 -6.97 -4.61
N VAL A 178 6.26 -6.83 -4.70
CA VAL A 178 5.48 -5.92 -3.86
C VAL A 178 5.50 -6.39 -2.41
N GLY A 179 5.32 -7.69 -2.15
CA GLY A 179 5.41 -8.24 -0.79
C GLY A 179 6.77 -7.99 -0.13
N ARG A 180 7.87 -8.15 -0.88
CA ARG A 180 9.20 -7.78 -0.38
C ARG A 180 9.28 -6.28 -0.07
N GLN A 181 8.86 -5.43 -1.01
CA GLN A 181 8.90 -3.97 -0.87
C GLN A 181 8.21 -3.51 0.42
N ILE A 182 7.00 -3.98 0.71
CA ILE A 182 6.27 -3.55 1.89
C ILE A 182 6.89 -4.07 3.19
N VAL A 183 7.49 -5.26 3.17
CA VAL A 183 8.16 -5.82 4.36
C VAL A 183 9.40 -5.03 4.69
N ASP A 184 10.23 -4.75 3.67
CA ASP A 184 11.44 -3.95 3.81
C ASP A 184 11.08 -2.53 4.30
N ARG A 185 10.08 -1.88 3.67
CA ARG A 185 9.65 -0.52 3.98
C ARG A 185 9.07 -0.38 5.38
N ALA A 186 8.16 -1.27 5.80
CA ALA A 186 7.53 -1.22 7.11
C ALA A 186 8.56 -1.45 8.24
N ASN A 187 9.53 -2.34 8.04
CA ASN A 187 10.63 -2.53 9.00
C ASN A 187 11.51 -1.29 9.08
N LEU A 188 11.88 -0.69 7.95
CA LEU A 188 12.70 0.52 7.95
C LEU A 188 11.97 1.70 8.62
N SER A 189 10.66 1.85 8.40
CA SER A 189 9.85 2.89 9.05
C SER A 189 9.84 2.74 10.57
N ARG A 190 9.79 1.50 11.08
CA ARG A 190 9.92 1.21 12.52
C ARG A 190 11.30 1.62 13.04
N ASP A 191 12.36 1.26 12.34
CA ASP A 191 13.74 1.57 12.77
C ASP A 191 14.01 3.10 12.75
N GLN A 192 13.34 3.83 11.85
CA GLN A 192 13.42 5.29 11.71
C GLN A 192 12.74 6.09 12.84
N PHE A 193 12.27 5.44 13.91
CA PHE A 193 11.97 6.15 15.16
C PHE A 193 13.22 6.50 15.98
N GLY A 194 14.34 5.77 15.78
CA GLY A 194 15.62 6.00 16.47
C GLY A 194 16.09 7.47 16.52
N PRO A 195 16.05 8.21 15.39
CA PRO A 195 16.45 9.62 15.34
C PRO A 195 15.65 10.54 16.28
N ILE A 196 14.37 10.25 16.57
CA ILE A 196 13.58 11.03 17.52
C ILE A 196 14.16 10.89 18.94
N PHE A 197 14.49 9.67 19.35
CA PHE A 197 15.14 9.41 20.63
C PHE A 197 16.53 10.03 20.71
N ALA A 198 17.30 9.96 19.62
CA ALA A 198 18.62 10.58 19.55
C ALA A 198 18.55 12.11 19.68
N ALA A 199 17.60 12.77 19.02
CA ALA A 199 17.38 14.22 19.11
C ALA A 199 17.01 14.67 20.53
N LEU A 200 16.31 13.81 21.27
CA LEU A 200 15.94 14.02 22.67
C LEU A 200 17.05 13.60 23.65
N GLY A 201 18.14 12.97 23.19
CA GLY A 201 19.23 12.51 24.06
C GLY A 201 18.89 11.29 24.91
N ILE A 202 17.95 10.46 24.47
CA ILE A 202 17.45 9.25 25.16
C ILE A 202 17.63 7.97 24.31
N ALA A 203 18.64 7.98 23.43
CA ALA A 203 18.95 6.84 22.57
C ALA A 203 19.27 5.60 23.45
N GLY A 204 18.50 4.52 23.29
CA GLY A 204 18.66 3.27 24.04
C GLY A 204 17.62 3.00 25.12
N GLY A 205 16.57 3.83 25.24
CA GLY A 205 15.55 3.73 26.29
C GLY A 205 15.94 4.62 27.45
N GLY A 206 15.38 5.83 27.46
CA GLY A 206 15.57 6.77 28.57
C GLY A 206 14.75 6.33 29.77
N ASP A 207 15.35 6.35 30.95
CA ASP A 207 14.60 6.46 32.19
C ASP A 207 13.86 7.81 32.26
N ASP A 208 13.01 7.96 33.27
CA ASP A 208 12.20 9.15 33.47
C ASP A 208 13.06 10.43 33.50
N GLU A 209 14.22 10.35 34.16
CA GLU A 209 15.17 11.43 34.27
C GLU A 209 15.74 11.82 32.90
N GLY A 210 16.10 10.85 32.07
CA GLY A 210 16.57 11.06 30.70
C GLY A 210 15.52 11.74 29.82
N ILE A 211 14.26 11.31 29.88
CA ILE A 211 13.18 11.94 29.10
C ILE A 211 12.95 13.38 29.56
N VAL A 212 12.92 13.63 30.87
CA VAL A 212 12.77 14.99 31.43
C VAL A 212 13.93 15.89 31.01
N ALA A 213 15.17 15.41 31.14
CA ALA A 213 16.37 16.14 30.76
C ALA A 213 16.39 16.44 29.25
N GLY A 214 16.00 15.46 28.42
CA GLY A 214 15.88 15.60 26.98
C GLY A 214 14.89 16.69 26.57
N LEU A 215 13.69 16.66 27.15
CA LEU A 215 12.66 17.68 26.92
C LEU A 215 13.09 19.06 27.40
N ALA A 216 13.76 19.16 28.57
CA ALA A 216 14.29 20.40 29.08
C ALA A 216 15.37 20.99 28.15
N ALA A 217 16.30 20.15 27.67
CA ALA A 217 17.34 20.57 26.74
C ALA A 217 16.78 21.03 25.39
N CYS A 218 15.71 20.40 24.87
CA CYS A 218 15.03 20.90 23.67
C CYS A 218 14.39 22.28 23.86
N ARG A 219 14.00 22.63 25.08
CA ARG A 219 13.41 23.93 25.45
C ARG A 219 14.44 24.98 25.83
N ALA A 220 15.71 24.59 25.98
CA ALA A 220 16.76 25.51 26.35
C ALA A 220 16.89 26.66 25.32
N ASP A 221 17.08 27.87 25.85
CA ASP A 221 17.32 29.08 25.06
C ASP A 221 18.83 29.27 24.84
N ASP A 222 19.43 28.28 24.19
CA ASP A 222 20.85 28.26 23.85
C ASP A 222 21.09 27.54 22.50
N ALA A 223 22.35 27.54 22.07
CA ALA A 223 22.74 26.95 20.78
C ALA A 223 22.49 25.43 20.72
N GLU A 224 22.59 24.73 21.84
CA GLU A 224 22.34 23.29 21.91
C GLU A 224 20.84 22.99 21.80
N GLY A 225 19.99 23.79 22.44
CA GLY A 225 18.54 23.73 22.28
C GLY A 225 18.09 23.99 20.84
N VAL A 226 18.70 24.96 20.14
CA VAL A 226 18.47 25.19 18.70
C VAL A 226 18.82 23.95 17.89
N LYS A 227 20.02 23.39 18.10
CA LYS A 227 20.49 22.20 17.40
C LYS A 227 19.56 21.00 17.62
N ARG A 228 19.08 20.79 18.86
CA ARG A 228 18.16 19.71 19.19
C ARG A 228 16.79 19.87 18.55
N ARG A 229 16.24 21.09 18.51
CA ARG A 229 14.96 21.35 17.82
C ARG A 229 15.08 21.09 16.32
N GLN A 230 16.21 21.45 15.71
CA GLN A 230 16.48 21.15 14.30
C GLN A 230 16.56 19.63 14.05
N ALA A 231 17.33 18.90 14.86
CA ALA A 231 17.43 17.44 14.75
C ALA A 231 16.08 16.74 14.96
N LEU A 232 15.26 17.23 15.91
CA LEU A 232 13.92 16.71 16.13
C LEU A 232 13.01 16.97 14.93
N HIS A 233 13.08 18.16 14.33
CA HIS A 233 12.33 18.48 13.13
C HIS A 233 12.71 17.55 11.97
N GLU A 234 14.00 17.34 11.70
CA GLU A 234 14.48 16.40 10.68
C GLU A 234 14.04 14.95 10.95
N ALA A 235 14.06 14.52 12.22
CA ALA A 235 13.59 13.22 12.62
C ALA A 235 12.07 13.04 12.40
N ILE A 236 11.29 14.10 12.61
CA ILE A 236 9.84 14.12 12.33
C ILE A 236 9.59 14.11 10.81
N GLU A 237 10.33 14.90 10.02
CA GLU A 237 10.23 14.91 8.56
C GLU A 237 10.55 13.54 7.95
N LEU A 238 11.50 12.80 8.53
CA LEU A 238 11.79 11.42 8.13
C LEU A 238 10.57 10.49 8.26
N LYS A 239 9.62 10.80 9.16
CA LYS A 239 8.40 10.01 9.34
C LYS A 239 7.39 10.17 8.20
N ASN A 240 7.61 11.07 7.24
CA ASN A 240 6.85 11.06 5.99
C ASN A 240 6.95 9.71 5.26
N TYR A 241 8.06 8.97 5.38
CA TYR A 241 8.20 7.63 4.81
C TYR A 241 7.37 6.56 5.53
N GLU A 242 6.76 6.89 6.68
CA GLU A 242 5.78 6.03 7.35
C GLU A 242 4.34 6.46 7.07
N PHE A 243 4.07 7.77 7.15
CA PHE A 243 2.70 8.30 7.19
C PHE A 243 2.21 8.92 5.88
N ASN A 244 3.12 9.24 4.95
CA ASN A 244 2.84 9.90 3.68
C ASN A 244 3.56 9.21 2.50
N ALA A 245 3.81 7.90 2.61
CA ALA A 245 4.51 7.10 1.61
C ALA A 245 3.61 6.72 0.42
N HIS A 246 2.99 7.73 -0.20
CA HIS A 246 1.98 7.56 -1.25
C HIS A 246 2.52 6.85 -2.50
N GLY A 247 3.82 7.00 -2.75
CA GLY A 247 4.51 6.27 -3.81
C GLY A 247 4.57 4.77 -3.52
N VAL A 248 4.90 4.35 -2.29
CA VAL A 248 4.85 2.93 -1.90
C VAL A 248 3.46 2.34 -2.07
N GLU A 249 2.43 3.13 -1.76
CA GLU A 249 1.03 2.72 -1.85
C GLU A 249 0.54 2.52 -3.28
N LEU A 250 0.99 3.34 -4.24
CA LEU A 250 0.39 3.41 -5.59
C LEU A 250 1.36 3.21 -6.78
N ASN A 251 2.68 3.32 -6.59
CA ASN A 251 3.66 3.18 -7.69
C ASN A 251 3.98 1.71 -8.03
N GLN A 252 2.99 0.81 -8.00
CA GLN A 252 3.22 -0.54 -8.51
C GLN A 252 3.50 -0.48 -10.02
N ARG A 253 4.56 -1.17 -10.43
CA ARG A 253 5.00 -1.35 -11.83
C ARG A 253 5.25 -2.83 -12.06
N TYR A 254 4.29 -3.49 -12.71
CA TYR A 254 4.37 -4.92 -13.00
C TYR A 254 5.24 -5.23 -14.21
N SER A 255 6.02 -6.29 -14.08
CA SER A 255 6.78 -6.89 -15.18
C SER A 255 6.53 -8.39 -15.18
N SER A 256 5.84 -8.89 -16.21
CA SER A 256 5.44 -10.30 -16.32
C SER A 256 5.01 -10.62 -17.75
N GLY A 257 4.70 -11.89 -18.05
CA GLY A 257 4.10 -12.27 -19.33
C GLY A 257 2.69 -11.68 -19.59
N ALA A 258 2.03 -11.12 -18.57
CA ALA A 258 0.73 -10.44 -18.69
C ALA A 258 0.85 -8.93 -18.91
N VAL A 259 2.08 -8.45 -19.16
CA VAL A 259 2.40 -7.06 -19.47
C VAL A 259 3.33 -7.07 -20.68
N ILE A 260 2.94 -6.40 -21.76
CA ILE A 260 3.77 -6.24 -22.95
C ILE A 260 4.45 -4.86 -22.84
N PRO A 261 5.78 -4.80 -22.61
CA PRO A 261 6.49 -3.52 -22.54
C PRO A 261 6.39 -2.79 -23.87
N ASP A 262 6.40 -1.46 -23.80
CA ASP A 262 6.59 -0.61 -24.97
C ASP A 262 8.09 -0.29 -25.18
N ASP A 263 8.42 0.35 -26.29
CA ASP A 263 9.80 0.73 -26.64
C ASP A 263 10.25 2.02 -25.93
N ALA A 264 9.51 2.48 -24.93
CA ALA A 264 9.86 3.70 -24.20
C ALA A 264 11.14 3.50 -23.38
N PRO A 265 11.98 4.55 -23.21
CA PRO A 265 13.14 4.47 -22.32
C PRO A 265 12.70 4.18 -20.88
N PRO A 266 13.60 3.71 -20.00
CA PRO A 266 13.31 3.51 -18.58
C PRO A 266 12.60 4.71 -17.96
N GLU A 267 11.61 4.44 -17.10
CA GLU A 267 10.88 5.49 -16.39
C GLU A 267 11.85 6.29 -15.51
N VAL A 268 11.71 7.61 -15.55
CA VAL A 268 12.42 8.52 -14.66
C VAL A 268 11.43 8.99 -13.60
N TRP A 269 11.84 8.92 -12.34
CA TRP A 269 11.06 9.43 -11.22
C TRP A 269 11.38 10.91 -11.01
N GLU A 270 10.37 11.77 -11.16
CA GLU A 270 10.56 13.22 -11.00
C GLU A 270 10.79 13.64 -9.54
N ARG A 271 10.27 12.84 -8.61
CA ARG A 271 10.40 13.02 -7.16
C ARG A 271 10.70 11.69 -6.50
N ASP A 272 10.90 11.70 -5.19
CA ASP A 272 11.09 10.48 -4.41
C ASP A 272 9.95 9.46 -4.68
N PRO A 273 10.26 8.26 -5.19
CA PRO A 273 9.26 7.29 -5.63
C PRO A 273 8.56 6.56 -4.48
N GLU A 274 9.05 6.67 -3.23
CA GLU A 274 8.36 6.15 -2.05
C GLU A 274 7.35 7.15 -1.50
N LEU A 275 7.70 8.45 -1.49
CA LEU A 275 6.82 9.50 -0.97
C LEU A 275 5.75 9.94 -1.98
N PHE A 276 6.08 9.92 -3.28
CA PHE A 276 5.25 10.56 -4.29
C PHE A 276 4.79 9.59 -5.37
N HIS A 277 3.47 9.46 -5.53
CA HIS A 277 2.87 8.76 -6.65
C HIS A 277 3.12 9.51 -7.97
N GLN A 278 3.52 8.77 -9.01
CA GLN A 278 3.67 9.24 -10.39
C GLN A 278 2.70 8.45 -11.28
N PRO A 279 1.53 9.01 -11.64
CA PRO A 279 0.60 8.36 -12.56
C PRO A 279 1.25 8.21 -13.94
N THR A 280 1.04 7.05 -14.60
CA THR A 280 1.49 6.83 -15.97
C THR A 280 0.64 5.74 -16.63
N THR A 281 0.56 5.75 -17.96
CA THR A 281 -0.07 4.68 -18.75
C THR A 281 0.94 3.66 -19.29
N ARG A 282 2.21 3.72 -18.87
CA ARG A 282 3.21 2.70 -19.22
C ARG A 282 2.70 1.30 -18.86
N PRO A 283 2.91 0.28 -19.74
CA PRO A 283 2.52 -1.09 -19.43
C PRO A 283 3.08 -1.55 -18.08
N GLY A 284 2.23 -2.14 -17.25
CA GLY A 284 2.54 -2.57 -15.89
C GLY A 284 2.12 -1.59 -14.80
N ALA A 285 1.84 -0.33 -15.12
CA ALA A 285 1.30 0.63 -14.16
C ALA A 285 -0.23 0.49 -14.00
N LYS A 286 -0.75 0.97 -12.87
CA LYS A 286 -2.19 1.17 -12.67
C LYS A 286 -2.69 2.28 -13.60
N LEU A 287 -3.86 2.10 -14.22
CA LEU A 287 -4.49 3.14 -15.04
C LEU A 287 -4.60 4.43 -14.21
N PRO A 288 -4.11 5.59 -14.73
CA PRO A 288 -4.23 6.86 -14.03
C PRO A 288 -5.70 7.23 -13.79
N HIS A 289 -5.98 7.74 -12.59
CA HIS A 289 -7.22 8.44 -12.33
C HIS A 289 -7.24 9.77 -13.10
N ALA A 290 -8.34 10.01 -13.81
CA ALA A 290 -8.72 11.33 -14.31
C ALA A 290 -10.23 11.49 -14.15
N TRP A 291 -10.69 12.73 -13.89
CA TRP A 291 -12.10 13.04 -13.89
C TRP A 291 -12.59 13.24 -15.32
N LEU A 292 -13.65 12.51 -15.67
CA LEU A 292 -14.41 12.69 -16.89
C LEU A 292 -15.84 13.13 -16.52
N VAL A 293 -16.63 13.47 -17.53
CA VAL A 293 -18.02 13.91 -17.37
C VAL A 293 -18.94 13.04 -18.22
N ASP A 294 -19.98 12.49 -17.60
CA ASP A 294 -20.96 11.65 -18.28
C ASP A 294 -21.95 12.49 -19.10
N GLU A 295 -22.95 11.83 -19.70
CA GLU A 295 -23.97 12.49 -20.51
C GLU A 295 -24.91 13.40 -19.70
N HIS A 296 -25.03 13.16 -18.40
CA HIS A 296 -25.84 13.93 -17.46
C HIS A 296 -25.08 15.12 -16.84
N GLY A 297 -23.76 15.19 -17.04
CA GLY A 297 -22.92 16.24 -16.46
C GLY A 297 -22.28 15.84 -15.13
N GLU A 298 -22.42 14.58 -14.71
CA GLU A 298 -21.87 14.05 -13.47
C GLU A 298 -20.41 13.61 -13.65
N ARG A 299 -19.64 13.68 -12.56
CA ARG A 299 -18.24 13.26 -12.57
C ARG A 299 -18.12 11.74 -12.50
N LEU A 300 -17.25 11.18 -13.33
CA LEU A 300 -16.84 9.78 -13.27
C LEU A 300 -15.30 9.67 -13.29
N SER A 301 -14.75 8.62 -12.70
CA SER A 301 -13.33 8.31 -12.85
C SER A 301 -13.08 7.43 -14.08
N THR A 302 -11.93 7.60 -14.73
CA THR A 302 -11.35 6.58 -15.62
C THR A 302 -11.32 5.17 -15.02
N LEU A 303 -11.17 5.04 -13.70
CA LEU A 303 -11.15 3.76 -12.99
C LEU A 303 -12.52 3.08 -12.93
N ASP A 304 -13.63 3.84 -13.03
CA ASP A 304 -15.00 3.30 -13.01
C ASP A 304 -15.39 2.63 -14.34
N LEU A 305 -14.66 2.98 -15.41
CA LEU A 305 -14.89 2.53 -16.78
C LEU A 305 -14.23 1.19 -17.10
N VAL A 306 -13.21 0.82 -16.33
CA VAL A 306 -12.42 -0.41 -16.52
C VAL A 306 -12.68 -1.44 -15.42
N GLY A 307 -12.07 -2.61 -15.56
CA GLY A 307 -12.17 -3.68 -14.58
C GLY A 307 -13.44 -4.52 -14.74
N ARG A 308 -14.15 -4.78 -13.64
CA ARG A 308 -15.38 -5.61 -13.60
C ARG A 308 -15.21 -7.02 -14.20
N GLY A 309 -14.00 -7.58 -14.13
CA GLY A 309 -13.69 -8.92 -14.66
C GLY A 309 -13.37 -8.96 -16.15
N GLU A 310 -13.34 -7.82 -16.85
CA GLU A 310 -13.16 -7.73 -18.30
C GLU A 310 -11.91 -6.93 -18.68
N PHE A 311 -11.35 -7.22 -19.85
CA PHE A 311 -10.37 -6.35 -20.49
C PHE A 311 -11.09 -5.16 -21.13
N THR A 312 -10.49 -3.98 -21.05
CA THR A 312 -11.03 -2.75 -21.61
C THR A 312 -10.01 -2.09 -22.53
N VAL A 313 -10.45 -1.77 -23.74
CA VAL A 313 -9.72 -0.93 -24.69
C VAL A 313 -10.06 0.52 -24.39
N VAL A 314 -9.06 1.36 -24.11
CA VAL A 314 -9.23 2.79 -23.85
C VAL A 314 -8.52 3.58 -24.93
N THR A 315 -9.24 4.50 -25.59
CA THR A 315 -8.72 5.30 -26.72
C THR A 315 -9.36 6.70 -26.75
N GLY A 316 -8.90 7.58 -27.65
CA GLY A 316 -9.46 8.92 -27.89
C GLY A 316 -10.38 8.98 -29.12
N LEU A 317 -10.90 10.17 -29.44
CA LEU A 317 -11.89 10.38 -30.50
C LEU A 317 -11.43 9.89 -31.89
N ALA A 318 -10.13 9.99 -32.18
CA ALA A 318 -9.53 9.53 -33.43
C ALA A 318 -9.30 8.01 -33.48
N GLY A 319 -9.44 7.30 -32.35
CA GLY A 319 -9.24 5.85 -32.23
C GLY A 319 -10.43 4.99 -32.62
N GLY A 320 -11.29 5.43 -33.54
CA GLY A 320 -12.49 4.68 -33.96
C GLY A 320 -12.19 3.27 -34.45
N ALA A 321 -11.04 3.05 -35.11
CA ALA A 321 -10.61 1.74 -35.56
C ALA A 321 -10.30 0.77 -34.39
N TRP A 322 -9.82 1.27 -33.25
CA TRP A 322 -9.64 0.46 -32.03
C TRP A 322 -10.97 0.05 -31.42
N VAL A 323 -11.97 0.93 -31.45
CA VAL A 323 -13.33 0.61 -30.98
C VAL A 323 -13.93 -0.52 -31.82
N SER A 324 -13.89 -0.41 -33.15
CA SER A 324 -14.38 -1.47 -34.04
C SER A 324 -13.61 -2.78 -33.86
N ALA A 325 -12.29 -2.72 -33.65
CA ALA A 325 -11.49 -3.91 -33.37
C ALA A 325 -11.85 -4.58 -32.04
N ALA A 326 -12.13 -3.78 -31.00
CA ALA A 326 -12.59 -4.28 -29.71
C ALA A 326 -13.96 -4.96 -29.83
N GLU A 327 -14.91 -4.36 -30.56
CA GLU A 327 -16.23 -4.93 -30.83
C GLU A 327 -16.13 -6.29 -31.55
N GLU A 328 -15.30 -6.40 -32.60
CA GLU A 328 -15.09 -7.66 -33.31
C GLU A 328 -14.52 -8.76 -32.39
N LEU A 329 -13.67 -8.38 -31.43
CA LEU A 329 -13.08 -9.30 -30.45
C LEU A 329 -13.93 -9.47 -29.18
N SER A 330 -15.14 -8.91 -29.14
CA SER A 330 -16.04 -8.93 -27.98
C SER A 330 -15.38 -8.38 -26.70
N LEU A 331 -14.60 -7.31 -26.83
CA LEU A 331 -14.00 -6.57 -25.74
C LEU A 331 -14.79 -5.30 -25.44
N ARG A 332 -14.73 -4.86 -24.18
CA ARG A 332 -15.22 -3.54 -23.80
C ARG A 332 -14.32 -2.47 -24.43
N ALA A 333 -14.93 -1.43 -24.99
CA ALA A 333 -14.24 -0.25 -25.50
C ALA A 333 -14.73 1.01 -24.80
N VAL A 334 -13.80 1.92 -24.53
CA VAL A 334 -14.04 3.24 -23.95
C VAL A 334 -13.33 4.25 -24.83
N ARG A 335 -14.11 5.08 -25.53
CA ARG A 335 -13.61 6.17 -26.36
C ARG A 335 -13.78 7.49 -25.63
N ILE A 336 -12.74 7.94 -24.96
CA ILE A 336 -12.75 9.17 -24.16
C ILE A 336 -12.96 10.36 -25.11
N GLY A 337 -13.93 11.21 -24.76
CA GLY A 337 -14.44 12.28 -25.60
C GLY A 337 -15.88 12.07 -26.08
N ASP A 338 -16.38 10.83 -26.05
CA ASP A 338 -17.80 10.56 -26.31
C ASP A 338 -18.70 11.15 -25.22
N ALA A 339 -19.98 11.36 -25.53
CA ALA A 339 -20.94 12.06 -24.67
C ALA A 339 -21.00 11.53 -23.22
N GLY A 340 -20.84 10.21 -23.03
CA GLY A 340 -20.84 9.55 -21.72
C GLY A 340 -19.50 9.50 -20.98
N VAL A 341 -18.40 9.95 -21.60
CA VAL A 341 -17.03 9.86 -21.06
C VAL A 341 -16.17 11.05 -21.52
N ARG A 342 -16.70 12.27 -21.38
CA ARG A 342 -16.06 13.49 -21.88
C ARG A 342 -14.89 13.90 -21.00
N ASP A 343 -13.72 14.15 -21.59
CA ASP A 343 -12.58 14.78 -20.90
C ASP A 343 -12.77 16.30 -20.81
N ALA A 344 -13.83 16.74 -20.14
CA ALA A 344 -14.22 18.15 -20.09
C ALA A 344 -13.19 19.04 -19.37
N TYR A 345 -12.36 18.45 -18.51
CA TYR A 345 -11.33 19.15 -17.74
C TYR A 345 -9.93 19.06 -18.37
N GLY A 346 -9.74 18.21 -19.38
CA GLY A 346 -8.42 17.90 -19.93
C GLY A 346 -7.54 17.11 -18.96
N ASP A 347 -8.14 16.46 -17.96
CA ASP A 347 -7.43 15.67 -16.95
C ASP A 347 -6.82 14.43 -17.60
N TRP A 348 -7.61 13.73 -18.41
CA TRP A 348 -7.13 12.53 -19.11
C TRP A 348 -6.02 12.87 -20.10
N ARG A 349 -6.20 13.93 -20.89
CA ARG A 349 -5.16 14.42 -21.80
C ARG A 349 -3.83 14.70 -21.09
N ARG A 350 -3.87 15.22 -19.85
CA ARG A 350 -2.65 15.53 -19.08
C ARG A 350 -1.90 14.31 -18.56
N VAL A 351 -2.60 13.19 -18.30
CA VAL A 351 -2.01 12.01 -17.63
C VAL A 351 -1.87 10.79 -18.53
N SER A 352 -2.48 10.81 -19.71
CA SER A 352 -2.55 9.63 -20.57
C SER A 352 -1.27 9.33 -21.33
N ASP A 353 -0.45 10.33 -21.66
CA ASP A 353 0.71 10.17 -22.57
C ASP A 353 0.36 9.40 -23.87
N LEU A 354 -0.83 9.65 -24.41
CA LEU A 354 -1.35 9.05 -25.63
C LEU A 354 -1.67 10.14 -26.66
N ASP A 355 -1.41 9.85 -27.93
CA ASP A 355 -2.04 10.56 -29.02
C ASP A 355 -3.54 10.20 -29.07
N GLU A 356 -4.36 11.05 -29.68
CA GLU A 356 -5.82 10.85 -29.73
C GLU A 356 -6.24 9.56 -30.45
N ALA A 357 -5.39 9.04 -31.33
CA ALA A 357 -5.59 7.77 -32.04
C ALA A 357 -4.83 6.58 -31.39
N GLY A 358 -4.11 6.82 -30.30
CA GLY A 358 -3.46 5.80 -29.50
C GLY A 358 -4.46 4.92 -28.73
N CYS A 359 -3.96 3.87 -28.10
CA CYS A 359 -4.78 2.83 -27.47
C CYS A 359 -4.09 2.23 -26.25
N LEU A 360 -4.87 1.96 -25.20
CA LEU A 360 -4.49 1.11 -24.06
C LEU A 360 -5.32 -0.15 -24.03
N LEU A 361 -4.69 -1.27 -23.69
CA LEU A 361 -5.38 -2.45 -23.19
C LEU A 361 -5.25 -2.51 -21.67
N VAL A 362 -6.35 -2.33 -20.96
CA VAL A 362 -6.43 -2.34 -19.49
C VAL A 362 -6.99 -3.67 -19.01
N ARG A 363 -6.32 -4.26 -18.02
CA ARG A 363 -6.67 -5.54 -17.39
C ARG A 363 -7.91 -5.44 -16.49
N PRO A 364 -8.52 -6.59 -16.13
CA PRO A 364 -9.59 -6.64 -15.13
C PRO A 364 -9.22 -6.05 -13.76
N ASP A 365 -7.94 -6.04 -13.39
CA ASP A 365 -7.43 -5.43 -12.15
C ASP A 365 -7.03 -3.95 -12.31
N GLY A 366 -7.32 -3.35 -13.47
CA GLY A 366 -7.08 -1.94 -13.77
C GLY A 366 -5.62 -1.57 -14.05
N HIS A 367 -4.73 -2.54 -14.24
CA HIS A 367 -3.36 -2.28 -14.72
C HIS A 367 -3.31 -2.28 -16.24
N VAL A 368 -2.45 -1.45 -16.82
CA VAL A 368 -2.23 -1.41 -18.27
C VAL A 368 -1.43 -2.65 -18.68
N ALA A 369 -2.00 -3.53 -19.51
CA ALA A 369 -1.27 -4.67 -20.06
C ALA A 369 -0.45 -4.29 -21.29
N TRP A 370 -0.92 -3.34 -22.09
CA TRP A 370 -0.28 -2.91 -23.32
C TRP A 370 -0.73 -1.51 -23.70
N ARG A 371 0.12 -0.81 -24.44
CA ARG A 371 -0.09 0.55 -24.93
C ARG A 371 0.43 0.70 -26.35
N SER A 372 -0.30 1.41 -27.18
CA SER A 372 0.15 2.02 -28.44
C SER A 372 -0.02 3.53 -28.32
N VAL A 373 1.10 4.27 -28.33
CA VAL A 373 1.08 5.73 -28.10
C VAL A 373 0.36 6.46 -29.23
N SER A 374 0.59 6.03 -30.47
CA SER A 374 -0.02 6.56 -31.69
C SER A 374 -0.89 5.51 -32.38
N ASP A 375 -1.56 5.88 -33.47
CA ASP A 375 -2.30 4.91 -34.28
C ASP A 375 -1.36 3.87 -34.94
N VAL A 376 -1.93 2.73 -35.32
CA VAL A 376 -1.30 1.76 -36.22
C VAL A 376 -1.82 1.94 -37.64
N PRO A 377 -0.98 1.83 -38.69
CA PRO A 377 -1.42 2.13 -40.06
C PRO A 377 -2.57 1.26 -40.59
N SER A 378 -2.68 0.01 -40.13
CA SER A 378 -3.76 -0.92 -40.47
C SER A 378 -3.72 -2.16 -39.56
N GLY A 379 -4.77 -2.98 -39.59
CA GLY A 379 -4.76 -4.30 -38.95
C GLY A 379 -5.05 -4.30 -37.45
N HIS A 380 -5.76 -3.28 -36.94
CA HIS A 380 -6.11 -3.10 -35.52
C HIS A 380 -6.63 -4.37 -34.83
N VAL A 381 -7.51 -5.13 -35.50
CA VAL A 381 -8.04 -6.42 -35.02
C VAL A 381 -6.93 -7.44 -34.81
N GLY A 382 -6.01 -7.57 -35.79
CA GLY A 382 -4.88 -8.49 -35.71
C GLY A 382 -3.95 -8.13 -34.57
N VAL A 383 -3.59 -6.84 -34.46
CA VAL A 383 -2.75 -6.33 -33.37
C VAL A 383 -3.36 -6.61 -32.01
N LEU A 384 -4.64 -6.26 -31.81
CA LEU A 384 -5.32 -6.44 -30.53
C LEU A 384 -5.48 -7.94 -30.18
N ARG A 385 -5.76 -8.79 -31.18
CA ARG A 385 -5.82 -10.24 -31.01
C ARG A 385 -4.46 -10.81 -30.58
N ASP A 386 -3.38 -10.38 -31.19
CA ASP A 386 -2.03 -10.85 -30.86
C ASP A 386 -1.60 -10.41 -29.47
N VAL A 387 -1.89 -9.15 -29.10
CA VAL A 387 -1.69 -8.61 -27.75
C VAL A 387 -2.46 -9.44 -26.72
N LEU A 388 -3.75 -9.69 -26.94
CA LEU A 388 -4.57 -10.51 -26.05
C LEU A 388 -4.02 -11.93 -25.92
N ASN A 389 -3.64 -12.57 -27.04
CA ASN A 389 -3.12 -13.93 -27.03
C ASN A 389 -1.83 -14.04 -26.22
N ARG A 390 -0.94 -13.05 -26.32
CA ARG A 390 0.28 -12.96 -25.51
C ARG A 390 -0.04 -12.77 -24.03
N VAL A 391 -0.82 -11.75 -23.69
CA VAL A 391 -1.18 -11.43 -22.28
C VAL A 391 -1.88 -12.62 -21.61
N LEU A 392 -2.79 -13.27 -22.33
CA LEU A 392 -3.57 -14.43 -21.84
C LEU A 392 -2.84 -15.77 -21.99
N HIS A 393 -1.59 -15.77 -22.48
CA HIS A 393 -0.79 -16.98 -22.67
C HIS A 393 -1.52 -18.07 -23.48
N ARG A 394 -2.32 -17.66 -24.47
CA ARG A 394 -3.07 -18.58 -25.33
C ARG A 394 -2.09 -19.26 -26.28
N LYS A 395 -2.16 -20.60 -26.38
CA LYS A 395 -1.43 -21.33 -27.41
C LYS A 395 -2.19 -21.16 -28.73
N PHE A 396 -1.49 -20.69 -29.77
CA PHE A 396 -2.01 -20.86 -31.12
C PHE A 396 -2.02 -22.37 -31.45
N PRO A 397 -3.04 -22.92 -32.12
CA PRO A 397 -2.80 -24.14 -32.87
C PRO A 397 -1.66 -23.84 -33.87
N PRO A 398 -0.69 -24.75 -34.07
CA PRO A 398 0.29 -24.56 -35.14
C PRO A 398 -0.47 -24.35 -36.45
N SER A 399 -0.12 -23.26 -37.14
CA SER A 399 -0.68 -22.85 -38.44
C SER A 399 -0.53 -23.93 -39.50
#